data_AF-A0A381ICT8-F1
#
_entry.id   AF-A0A381ICT8-F1
#
_cell.length_a   1.000
_cell.length_b   1.000
_cell.length_c   1.000
_cell.angle_alpha   90.00
_cell.angle_beta   90.00
_cell.angle_gamma   90.00
#
_symmetry.space_group_name_H-M   'P 1'
#
loop_
_entity.id
_entity.type
_entity.pdbx_description
1 polymer ?
#
loop_
_entity_poly.entity_id
_entity_poly.type
_entity_poly.pdbx_seq_one_letter_code
_entity_poly.pdbx_strand_id
1 'polypeptide(L)'
;MIFYLDIMLSDMLSATQVLNDGMGQCNTKATLLMALLRAVNIPCRLHAFDVTKDFQRGATSKLISLLAPKYILHTWVEVFYQDRWIALEGVITDKKYLEAIQKKFFNHGGTFKKYAIATNDLKNTSIDWDGKDTFIQKEAIVYDYGIFPSPDVFFSTHSQHMSKLKNFIYVHLIRKIMTKNVCKARNNYIDKNE
;
A
#
# COMPACT_ATOMS: atom_id res chain seq x y z
N MET A 1 11.68 -0.45 -4.36
CA MET A 1 10.78 0.70 -4.63
C MET A 1 10.40 1.33 -3.30
N ILE A 2 10.95 2.51 -3.02
CA ILE A 2 10.82 3.18 -1.73
C ILE A 2 9.41 3.78 -1.61
N PHE A 3 8.75 3.69 -0.44
CA PHE A 3 7.55 4.51 -0.21
C PHE A 3 7.91 5.99 -0.32
N TYR A 4 7.48 6.60 -1.42
CA TYR A 4 7.27 8.02 -1.55
C TYR A 4 5.87 8.19 -2.15
N LEU A 5 5.01 8.92 -1.46
CA LEU A 5 3.72 9.37 -1.97
C LEU A 5 3.93 10.71 -2.71
N ASP A 6 4.80 10.74 -3.72
CA ASP A 6 4.98 11.94 -4.54
C ASP A 6 4.86 11.64 -6.02
N ILE A 7 3.95 12.41 -6.64
CA ILE A 7 3.29 12.19 -7.95
C ILE A 7 2.41 10.93 -7.86
N MET A 8 1.11 11.03 -8.10
CA MET A 8 0.47 10.38 -9.25
C MET A 8 -1.00 10.84 -9.29
N LEU A 9 -1.41 11.36 -10.45
CA LEU A 9 -2.72 12.00 -10.68
C LEU A 9 -3.89 11.00 -10.78
N SER A 10 -3.60 9.69 -10.86
CA SER A 10 -4.57 8.66 -11.23
C SER A 10 -4.08 7.25 -10.87
N ASP A 11 -5.00 6.34 -10.55
CA ASP A 11 -4.76 4.89 -10.47
C ASP A 11 -4.46 4.28 -11.86
N MET A 12 -4.71 5.03 -12.95
CA MET A 12 -4.55 4.61 -14.36
C MET A 12 -3.15 4.81 -14.93
N LEU A 13 -2.14 4.98 -14.10
CA LEU A 13 -0.79 5.24 -14.60
C LEU A 13 -0.10 3.95 -15.00
N SER A 14 0.62 4.02 -16.12
CA SER A 14 1.27 2.86 -16.72
C SER A 14 2.44 2.36 -15.87
N ALA A 15 2.76 1.07 -16.00
CA ALA A 15 3.92 0.47 -15.33
C ALA A 15 5.22 1.22 -15.64
N THR A 16 5.43 1.66 -16.89
CA THR A 16 6.60 2.44 -17.29
C THR A 16 6.68 3.79 -16.55
N GLN A 17 5.55 4.48 -16.39
CA GLN A 17 5.52 5.73 -15.61
C GLN A 17 5.86 5.47 -14.14
N VAL A 18 5.25 4.46 -13.51
CA VAL A 18 5.56 4.08 -12.12
C VAL A 18 7.04 3.75 -11.93
N LEU A 19 7.62 3.00 -12.88
CA LEU A 19 9.03 2.63 -12.85
C LEU A 19 9.94 3.86 -12.97
N ASN A 20 9.66 4.75 -13.92
CA ASN A 20 10.45 5.97 -14.16
C ASN A 20 10.32 6.98 -13.01
N ASP A 21 9.13 7.11 -12.43
CA ASP A 21 8.89 7.95 -11.27
C ASP A 21 9.63 7.42 -10.03
N GLY A 22 9.95 6.11 -9.99
CA GLY A 22 10.63 5.46 -8.88
C GLY A 22 9.76 5.35 -7.61
N MET A 23 8.46 5.64 -7.73
CA MET A 23 7.53 5.88 -6.63
C MET A 23 6.13 5.40 -7.01
N GLY A 24 5.31 5.06 -6.00
CA GLY A 24 3.95 4.60 -6.24
C GLY A 24 3.16 4.32 -4.96
N GLN A 25 1.84 4.20 -5.10
CA GLN A 25 0.90 3.73 -4.07
C GLN A 25 0.48 2.28 -4.35
N CYS A 26 -0.30 1.64 -3.46
CA CYS A 26 -0.68 0.22 -3.59
C CYS A 26 -1.16 -0.15 -5.01
N ASN A 27 -2.09 0.61 -5.57
CA ASN A 27 -2.66 0.38 -6.90
C ASN A 27 -1.63 0.45 -8.03
N THR A 28 -0.79 1.48 -8.02
CA THR A 28 0.19 1.70 -9.09
C THR A 28 1.39 0.76 -8.95
N LYS A 29 1.74 0.39 -7.72
CA LYS A 29 2.69 -0.69 -7.44
C LYS A 29 2.19 -2.04 -7.91
N ALA A 30 0.89 -2.33 -7.76
CA ALA A 30 0.28 -3.54 -8.30
C ALA A 30 0.35 -3.56 -9.83
N THR A 31 0.05 -2.44 -10.50
CA THR A 31 0.21 -2.29 -11.96
C THR A 31 1.64 -2.59 -12.41
N LEU A 32 2.65 -1.99 -11.75
CA LEU A 32 4.05 -2.26 -12.08
C LEU A 32 4.43 -3.72 -11.81
N LEU A 33 4.04 -4.28 -10.67
CA LEU A 33 4.36 -5.66 -10.31
C LEU A 33 3.76 -6.66 -11.31
N MET A 34 2.49 -6.49 -11.69
CA MET A 34 1.87 -7.34 -12.72
C MET A 34 2.60 -7.26 -14.05
N ALA A 35 3.04 -6.06 -14.48
CA ALA A 35 3.79 -5.91 -15.71
C ALA A 35 5.14 -6.64 -15.66
N LEU A 36 5.88 -6.54 -14.54
CA LEU A 36 7.15 -7.23 -14.34
C LEU A 36 6.98 -8.75 -14.32
N LEU A 37 5.98 -9.27 -13.62
CA LEU A 37 5.69 -10.70 -13.55
C LEU A 37 5.33 -11.27 -14.92
N ARG A 38 4.50 -10.55 -15.69
CA ARG A 38 4.11 -10.96 -17.05
C ARG A 38 5.29 -10.94 -18.01
N ALA A 39 6.20 -9.97 -17.88
CA ALA A 39 7.40 -9.91 -18.70
C ALA A 39 8.30 -11.16 -18.55
N VAL A 40 8.19 -11.87 -17.43
CA VAL A 40 8.88 -13.14 -17.17
C VAL A 40 7.95 -14.36 -17.17
N ASN A 41 6.77 -14.24 -17.80
CA ASN A 41 5.77 -15.31 -17.96
C ASN A 41 5.24 -15.93 -16.65
N ILE A 42 5.23 -15.19 -15.55
CA ILE A 42 4.59 -15.62 -14.30
C ILE A 42 3.09 -15.27 -14.37
N PRO A 43 2.17 -16.26 -14.26
CA PRO A 43 0.74 -15.99 -14.21
C PRO A 43 0.40 -15.16 -12.97
N CYS A 44 -0.30 -14.05 -13.20
CA CYS A 44 -0.72 -13.15 -12.13
C CYS A 44 -2.10 -12.56 -12.39
N ARG A 45 -2.82 -12.23 -11.32
CA ARG A 45 -4.14 -11.60 -11.32
C ARG A 45 -4.21 -10.49 -10.26
N LEU A 46 -5.14 -9.57 -10.42
CA LEU A 46 -5.38 -8.49 -9.48
C LEU A 46 -6.49 -8.89 -8.51
N HIS A 47 -6.36 -8.56 -7.24
CA HIS A 47 -7.43 -8.67 -6.25
C HIS A 47 -7.71 -7.28 -5.69
N ALA A 48 -8.97 -6.87 -5.64
CA ALA A 48 -9.36 -5.52 -5.32
C ALA A 48 -10.34 -5.42 -4.14
N PHE A 49 -10.19 -4.35 -3.36
CA PHE A 49 -10.88 -4.13 -2.09
C PHE A 49 -11.24 -2.66 -1.87
N ASP A 50 -12.25 -2.43 -1.03
CA ASP A 50 -12.27 -1.21 -0.23
C ASP A 50 -11.64 -1.49 1.15
N VAL A 51 -10.79 -0.57 1.59
CA VAL A 51 -10.23 -0.56 2.94
C VAL A 51 -10.68 0.67 3.72
N THR A 52 -10.89 0.53 5.03
CA THR A 52 -11.13 1.68 5.92
C THR A 52 -9.94 2.64 5.89
N LYS A 53 -10.16 3.96 6.01
CA LYS A 53 -9.03 4.90 6.17
C LYS A 53 -8.28 4.78 7.50
N ASP A 54 -8.80 4.04 8.48
CA ASP A 54 -8.30 4.06 9.86
C ASP A 54 -6.87 3.54 10.01
N PHE A 55 -6.40 2.65 9.13
CA PHE A 55 -5.01 2.17 9.15
C PHE A 55 -3.99 3.28 8.79
N GLN A 56 -4.43 4.40 8.22
CA GLN A 56 -3.56 5.54 7.92
C GLN A 56 -3.32 6.46 9.13
N ARG A 57 -3.99 6.23 10.27
CA ARG A 57 -3.78 7.01 11.50
C ARG A 57 -2.29 6.99 11.89
N GLY A 58 -1.71 8.13 12.21
CA GLY A 58 -0.28 8.24 12.55
C GLY A 58 0.67 8.37 11.36
N ALA A 59 0.24 8.00 10.14
CA ALA A 59 0.91 8.40 8.89
C ALA A 59 0.46 9.80 8.43
N THR A 60 -0.75 10.23 8.83
CA THR A 60 -1.34 11.55 8.58
C THR A 60 -1.63 12.32 9.88
N SER A 61 -1.82 13.64 9.78
CA SER A 61 -2.34 14.43 10.91
C SER A 61 -3.83 14.17 11.13
N LYS A 62 -4.34 14.43 12.34
CA LYS A 62 -5.78 14.26 12.66
C LYS A 62 -6.68 15.04 11.69
N LEU A 63 -6.31 16.28 11.34
CA LEU A 63 -7.09 17.12 10.44
C LEU A 63 -7.17 16.55 9.02
N ILE A 64 -6.06 16.01 8.52
CA ILE A 64 -5.98 15.34 7.21
C ILE A 64 -6.86 14.09 7.20
N SER A 65 -6.85 13.32 8.29
CA SER A 65 -7.67 12.12 8.44
C SER A 65 -9.18 12.41 8.39
N LEU A 66 -9.63 13.61 8.79
CA LEU A 66 -11.04 13.99 8.65
C LEU A 66 -11.44 14.21 7.18
N LEU A 67 -10.54 14.76 6.37
CA LEU A 67 -10.80 15.10 4.97
C LEU A 67 -10.73 13.89 4.03
N ALA A 68 -10.02 12.84 4.42
CA ALA A 68 -9.88 11.60 3.66
C ALA A 68 -11.23 10.85 3.52
N PRO A 69 -11.47 10.21 2.35
CA PRO A 69 -12.66 9.39 2.14
C PRO A 69 -12.73 8.27 3.18
N LYS A 70 -13.95 7.83 3.51
CA LYS A 70 -14.16 6.78 4.53
C LYS A 70 -13.51 5.46 4.09
N TYR A 71 -13.64 5.14 2.82
CA TYR A 71 -13.09 3.97 2.17
C TYR A 71 -12.10 4.37 1.08
N ILE A 72 -11.06 3.56 0.95
CA ILE A 72 -9.97 3.77 0.00
C ILE A 72 -9.89 2.53 -0.88
N LEU A 73 -9.84 2.75 -2.19
CA LEU A 73 -9.68 1.70 -3.16
C LEU A 73 -8.27 1.10 -3.05
N HIS A 74 -8.20 -0.20 -2.89
CA HIS A 74 -6.95 -0.92 -2.62
C HIS A 74 -6.85 -2.16 -3.47
N THR A 75 -5.65 -2.50 -3.88
CA THR A 75 -5.39 -3.70 -4.68
C THR A 75 -4.06 -4.33 -4.30
N TRP A 76 -3.97 -5.64 -4.54
CA TRP A 76 -2.71 -6.36 -4.58
C TRP A 76 -2.67 -7.35 -5.74
N VAL A 77 -1.48 -7.89 -6.00
CA VAL A 77 -1.25 -8.90 -7.01
C VAL A 77 -1.26 -10.28 -6.37
N GLU A 78 -1.89 -11.24 -7.03
CA GLU A 78 -1.74 -12.66 -6.73
C GLU A 78 -0.96 -13.34 -7.85
N VAL A 79 -0.03 -14.23 -7.49
CA VAL A 79 0.77 -15.04 -8.42
C VAL A 79 0.41 -16.50 -8.28
N PHE A 80 0.44 -17.24 -9.40
CA PHE A 80 0.26 -18.68 -9.37
C PHE A 80 1.61 -19.36 -9.13
N TYR A 81 1.76 -20.05 -7.99
CA TYR A 81 2.99 -20.72 -7.59
C TYR A 81 2.66 -21.97 -6.78
N GLN A 82 3.28 -23.11 -7.12
CA GLN A 82 3.03 -24.42 -6.49
C GLN A 82 1.53 -24.77 -6.40
N ASP A 83 0.85 -24.74 -7.55
CA ASP A 83 -0.56 -25.11 -7.71
C ASP A 83 -1.56 -24.29 -6.87
N ARG A 84 -1.18 -23.08 -6.43
CA ARG A 84 -2.04 -22.16 -5.70
C ARG A 84 -1.78 -20.70 -6.05
N TRP A 85 -2.78 -19.87 -5.78
CA TRP A 85 -2.65 -18.41 -5.84
C TRP A 85 -2.07 -17.89 -4.53
N ILE A 86 -1.09 -17.00 -4.64
CA ILE A 86 -0.36 -16.40 -3.50
C ILE A 86 -0.47 -14.89 -3.58
N ALA A 87 -0.92 -14.27 -2.49
CA ALA A 87 -1.03 -12.81 -2.36
C ALA A 87 0.33 -12.16 -2.10
N LEU A 88 0.64 -11.10 -2.86
CA LEU A 88 1.86 -10.31 -2.77
C LEU A 88 1.59 -8.88 -2.28
N GLU A 89 0.86 -8.72 -1.18
CA GLU A 89 0.55 -7.39 -0.61
C GLU A 89 1.78 -6.75 0.07
N GLY A 90 2.76 -7.55 0.49
CA GLY A 90 3.98 -7.08 1.17
C GLY A 90 4.78 -6.05 0.36
N VAL A 91 4.68 -6.06 -0.97
CA VAL A 91 5.35 -5.12 -1.90
C VAL A 91 5.00 -3.65 -1.65
N ILE A 92 3.92 -3.40 -0.92
CA ILE A 92 3.45 -2.06 -0.62
C ILE A 92 4.42 -1.34 0.33
N THR A 93 5.12 -2.06 1.22
CA THR A 93 6.06 -1.49 2.19
C THR A 93 7.49 -1.98 2.03
N ASP A 94 8.42 -1.32 2.71
CA ASP A 94 9.81 -1.76 2.85
C ASP A 94 10.11 -2.24 4.28
N LYS A 95 11.12 -3.10 4.39
CA LYS A 95 11.52 -3.76 5.63
C LYS A 95 11.98 -2.76 6.69
N LYS A 96 12.77 -1.75 6.29
CA LYS A 96 13.24 -0.70 7.20
C LYS A 96 12.08 0.05 7.86
N TYR A 97 11.05 0.38 7.09
CA TYR A 97 9.84 1.00 7.63
C TYR A 97 9.10 0.08 8.60
N LEU A 98 8.84 -1.17 8.21
CA LEU A 98 8.13 -2.13 9.05
C LEU A 98 8.86 -2.37 10.38
N GLU A 99 10.18 -2.59 10.34
CA GLU A 99 11.01 -2.80 11.53
C GLU A 99 10.99 -1.57 12.45
N ALA A 100 11.06 -0.35 11.90
CA ALA A 100 10.95 0.87 12.69
C ALA A 100 9.59 0.97 13.41
N ILE A 101 8.50 0.58 12.76
CA ILE A 101 7.17 0.55 13.37
C ILE A 101 7.06 -0.57 14.42
N GLN A 102 7.55 -1.77 14.14
CA GLN A 102 7.60 -2.90 15.07
C GLN A 102 8.34 -2.54 16.35
N LYS A 103 9.52 -1.92 16.23
CA LYS A 103 10.31 -1.46 17.39
C LYS A 103 9.58 -0.37 18.18
N LYS A 104 9.01 0.63 17.48
CA LYS A 104 8.26 1.71 18.12
C LYS A 104 7.04 1.20 18.92
N PHE A 105 6.44 0.10 18.49
CA PHE A 105 5.26 -0.48 19.11
C PHE A 105 5.51 -1.92 19.61
N PHE A 106 6.71 -2.20 20.13
CA PHE A 106 7.11 -3.54 20.56
C PHE A 106 6.17 -4.18 21.60
N ASN A 107 5.58 -3.37 22.48
CA ASN A 107 4.63 -3.81 23.51
C ASN A 107 3.16 -3.84 23.03
N HIS A 108 2.90 -3.60 21.73
CA HIS A 108 1.53 -3.61 21.20
C HIS A 108 1.05 -5.05 21.00
N GLY A 109 -0.01 -5.43 21.72
CA GLY A 109 -0.73 -6.69 21.51
C GLY A 109 -2.01 -6.51 20.70
N GLY A 110 -2.42 -7.57 19.99
CA GLY A 110 -3.66 -7.61 19.20
C GLY A 110 -3.62 -6.75 17.95
N THR A 111 -4.81 -6.46 17.41
CA THR A 111 -4.98 -5.75 16.13
C THR A 111 -4.29 -4.39 16.13
N PHE A 112 -3.42 -4.19 15.13
CA PHE A 112 -2.70 -2.96 14.86
C PHE A 112 -3.25 -2.34 13.58
N LYS A 113 -3.81 -1.13 13.67
CA LYS A 113 -4.35 -0.35 12.52
C LYS A 113 -3.87 1.10 12.60
N LYS A 114 -2.63 1.35 12.19
CA LYS A 114 -2.01 2.68 12.17
C LYS A 114 -0.73 2.62 11.33
N TYR A 115 -0.16 3.78 10.97
CA TYR A 115 1.09 3.86 10.22
C TYR A 115 1.07 3.08 8.90
N ALA A 116 -0.06 3.13 8.18
CA ALA A 116 -0.26 2.40 6.93
C ALA A 116 -0.09 0.86 7.07
N ILE A 117 -0.28 0.31 8.27
CA ILE A 117 -0.22 -1.13 8.56
C ILE A 117 -1.53 -1.53 9.25
N ALA A 118 -2.12 -2.64 8.79
CA ALA A 118 -3.30 -3.27 9.36
C ALA A 118 -3.09 -4.79 9.49
N THR A 119 -2.72 -5.25 10.68
CA THR A 119 -2.39 -6.66 10.99
C THR A 119 -2.85 -7.04 12.40
N ASN A 120 -3.14 -8.33 12.63
CA ASN A 120 -3.48 -8.84 13.95
C ASN A 120 -2.26 -9.16 14.82
N ASP A 121 -1.07 -9.21 14.22
CA ASP A 121 0.18 -9.49 14.91
C ASP A 121 1.31 -8.66 14.30
N LEU A 122 1.49 -7.42 14.77
CA LEU A 122 2.53 -6.54 14.27
C LEU A 122 3.92 -7.16 14.42
N LYS A 123 4.18 -7.83 15.54
CA LYS A 123 5.51 -8.35 15.90
C LYS A 123 5.96 -9.42 14.92
N ASN A 124 5.05 -10.30 14.52
CA ASN A 124 5.37 -11.42 13.63
C ASN A 124 4.99 -11.18 12.16
N THR A 125 4.43 -10.00 11.83
CA THR A 125 4.15 -9.65 10.43
C THR A 125 5.45 -9.54 9.65
N SER A 126 5.53 -10.31 8.55
CA SER A 126 6.61 -10.26 7.58
C SER A 126 6.07 -9.83 6.22
N ILE A 127 6.92 -9.15 5.46
CA ILE A 127 6.65 -8.73 4.07
C ILE A 127 7.59 -9.42 3.08
N ASP A 128 8.59 -10.15 3.60
CA ASP A 128 9.50 -10.95 2.80
C ASP A 128 8.75 -12.18 2.32
N TRP A 129 8.79 -12.45 1.01
CA TRP A 129 8.14 -13.61 0.42
C TRP A 129 8.92 -14.88 0.76
N ASP A 130 8.30 -15.82 1.48
CA ASP A 130 8.83 -17.14 1.83
C ASP A 130 8.13 -18.27 1.08
N GLY A 131 7.50 -17.94 -0.06
CA GLY A 131 6.62 -18.85 -0.76
C GLY A 131 5.20 -18.88 -0.22
N LYS A 132 4.80 -18.03 0.74
CA LYS A 132 3.41 -17.91 1.24
C LYS A 132 2.84 -16.51 0.99
N ASP A 133 1.57 -16.35 1.34
CA ASP A 133 0.90 -15.05 1.24
C ASP A 133 1.60 -14.02 2.11
N THR A 134 1.78 -12.82 1.56
CA THR A 134 2.28 -11.66 2.29
C THR A 134 1.14 -10.66 2.44
N PHE A 135 0.90 -10.22 3.68
CA PHE A 135 -0.14 -9.26 4.01
C PHE A 135 0.40 -8.18 4.95
N ILE A 136 -0.03 -6.95 4.71
CA ILE A 136 0.34 -5.79 5.52
C ILE A 136 -0.85 -4.86 5.80
N GLN A 137 -1.91 -4.92 4.99
CA GLN A 137 -3.10 -4.09 5.13
C GLN A 137 -4.43 -4.88 5.11
N LYS A 138 -4.39 -6.21 5.03
CA LYS A 138 -5.60 -7.06 4.98
C LYS A 138 -6.65 -6.78 6.07
N GLU A 139 -6.24 -6.44 7.29
CA GLU A 139 -7.19 -6.23 8.39
C GLU A 139 -8.00 -4.93 8.22
N ALA A 140 -7.65 -4.07 7.25
CA ALA A 140 -8.40 -2.86 6.93
C ALA A 140 -9.54 -3.08 5.93
N ILE A 141 -9.64 -4.26 5.31
CA ILE A 141 -10.64 -4.58 4.28
C ILE A 141 -12.05 -4.51 4.85
N VAL A 142 -12.95 -3.88 4.09
CA VAL A 142 -14.38 -3.79 4.39
C VAL A 142 -15.27 -4.28 3.26
N TYR A 143 -14.73 -4.36 2.05
CA TYR A 143 -15.43 -4.90 0.90
C TYR A 143 -14.42 -5.55 -0.04
N ASP A 144 -14.79 -6.69 -0.59
CA ASP A 144 -14.01 -7.47 -1.54
C ASP A 144 -14.69 -7.39 -2.91
N TYR A 145 -14.04 -6.76 -3.88
CA TYR A 145 -14.51 -6.68 -5.27
C TYR A 145 -14.21 -7.96 -6.07
N GLY A 146 -13.34 -8.82 -5.54
CA GLY A 146 -12.90 -10.05 -6.16
C GLY A 146 -11.72 -9.87 -7.11
N ILE A 147 -11.62 -10.82 -8.02
CA ILE A 147 -10.45 -11.05 -8.87
C ILE A 147 -10.67 -10.43 -10.26
N PHE A 148 -9.66 -9.72 -10.74
CA PHE A 148 -9.64 -9.09 -12.05
C PHE A 148 -8.42 -9.54 -12.86
N PRO A 149 -8.57 -9.67 -14.20
CA PRO A 149 -7.46 -10.07 -15.06
C PRO A 149 -6.44 -8.94 -15.26
N SER A 150 -6.79 -7.67 -15.07
CA SER A 150 -5.82 -6.57 -15.16
C SER A 150 -6.26 -5.33 -14.37
N PRO A 151 -5.32 -4.42 -14.06
CA PRO A 151 -5.64 -3.08 -13.54
C PRO A 151 -6.59 -2.31 -14.45
N ASP A 152 -6.40 -2.37 -15.77
CA ASP A 152 -7.25 -1.63 -16.73
C ASP A 152 -8.72 -2.05 -16.64
N VAL A 153 -8.99 -3.36 -16.53
CA VAL A 153 -10.36 -3.87 -16.40
C VAL A 153 -11.00 -3.35 -15.11
N PHE A 154 -10.28 -3.41 -13.98
CA PHE A 154 -10.79 -2.93 -12.71
C PHE A 154 -11.02 -1.42 -12.70
N PHE A 155 -9.99 -0.64 -13.08
CA PHE A 155 -10.03 0.82 -13.00
C PHE A 155 -10.87 1.49 -14.10
N SER A 156 -11.30 0.74 -15.14
CA SER A 156 -12.29 1.21 -16.10
C SER A 156 -13.70 1.37 -15.50
N THR A 157 -13.99 0.66 -14.41
CA THR A 157 -15.30 0.63 -13.76
C THR A 157 -15.27 1.13 -12.31
N HIS A 158 -14.10 1.06 -11.66
CA HIS A 158 -13.91 1.46 -10.27
C HIS A 158 -12.86 2.56 -10.18
N SER A 159 -13.16 3.64 -9.48
CA SER A 159 -12.19 4.72 -9.25
C SER A 159 -12.37 5.32 -7.87
N GLN A 160 -11.29 5.84 -7.30
CA GLN A 160 -11.38 6.56 -6.03
C GLN A 160 -12.22 7.83 -6.20
N HIS A 161 -13.45 7.83 -5.67
CA HIS A 161 -14.30 9.00 -5.71
C HIS A 161 -13.81 10.09 -4.74
N MET A 162 -13.27 11.17 -5.30
CA MET A 162 -12.92 12.39 -4.57
C MET A 162 -13.38 13.63 -5.34
N SER A 163 -13.89 14.64 -4.63
CA SER A 163 -14.21 15.92 -5.27
C SER A 163 -12.93 16.58 -5.79
N LYS A 164 -13.03 17.37 -6.87
CA LYS A 164 -11.86 18.04 -7.49
C LYS A 164 -11.03 18.83 -6.48
N LEU A 165 -11.67 19.53 -5.55
CA LEU A 165 -11.00 20.27 -4.48
C LEU A 165 -10.26 19.34 -3.51
N LYS A 166 -10.90 18.25 -3.07
CA LYS A 166 -10.26 17.25 -2.19
C LYS A 166 -9.08 16.59 -2.89
N ASN A 167 -9.22 16.28 -4.19
CA ASN A 167 -8.15 15.72 -5.00
C ASN A 167 -6.97 16.69 -5.09
N PHE A 168 -7.24 17.97 -5.36
CA PHE A 168 -6.22 19.01 -5.40
C PHE A 168 -5.46 19.13 -4.06
N ILE A 169 -6.18 19.23 -2.94
CA ILE A 169 -5.57 19.28 -1.60
C ILE A 169 -4.76 18.01 -1.32
N TYR A 170 -5.27 16.85 -1.73
CA TYR A 170 -4.58 15.58 -1.52
C TYR A 170 -3.24 15.55 -2.26
N VAL A 171 -3.30 15.83 -3.56
CA VAL A 171 -2.16 15.85 -4.49
C VAL A 171 -1.13 16.91 -4.07
N HIS A 172 -1.53 18.10 -3.64
CA HIS A 172 -0.55 19.18 -3.40
C HIS A 172 -0.06 19.30 -1.96
N LEU A 173 -0.83 18.82 -0.97
CA LEU A 173 -0.53 19.01 0.46
C LEU A 173 -0.45 17.68 1.23
N ILE A 174 -1.54 16.91 1.25
CA ILE A 174 -1.66 15.73 2.13
C ILE A 174 -0.58 14.71 1.84
N ARG A 175 -0.35 14.40 0.54
CA ARG A 175 0.62 13.39 0.13
C ARG A 175 2.04 13.72 0.62
N LYS A 176 2.46 14.98 0.51
CA LYS A 176 3.80 15.44 0.90
C LYS A 176 4.02 15.26 2.40
N ILE A 177 2.98 15.52 3.19
CA ILE A 177 2.99 15.31 4.64
C ILE A 177 3.09 13.82 4.96
N MET A 178 2.32 12.95 4.27
CA MET A 178 2.39 11.50 4.45
C MET A 178 3.79 10.96 4.11
N THR A 179 4.34 11.34 2.96
CA THR A 179 5.71 11.00 2.55
C THR A 179 6.72 11.39 3.60
N LYS A 180 6.67 12.64 4.08
CA LYS A 180 7.58 13.13 5.12
C LYS A 180 7.46 12.33 6.41
N ASN A 181 6.24 11.97 6.82
CA ASN A 181 6.00 11.17 8.02
C ASN A 181 6.51 9.74 7.87
N VAL A 182 6.32 9.12 6.70
CA VAL A 182 6.85 7.79 6.39
C VAL A 182 8.37 7.81 6.41
N CYS A 183 9.00 8.75 5.72
CA CYS A 183 10.46 8.92 5.74
C CYS A 183 10.98 9.19 7.15
N LYS A 184 10.30 10.04 7.92
CA LYS A 184 10.66 10.32 9.31
C LYS A 184 10.55 9.07 10.17
N ALA A 185 9.48 8.29 10.05
CA ALA A 185 9.34 7.04 10.81
C ALA A 185 10.38 6.00 10.39
N ARG A 186 10.69 5.89 9.09
CA ARG A 186 11.76 5.02 8.56
C ARG A 186 13.15 5.41 9.09
N ASN A 187 13.45 6.72 9.13
CA ASN A 187 14.79 7.22 9.41
C ASN A 187 15.03 7.60 10.88
N ASN A 188 13.99 7.92 11.66
CA ASN A 188 14.14 8.28 13.09
C ASN A 188 14.62 7.11 13.96
N TYR A 189 14.80 5.92 13.38
CA TYR A 189 15.41 4.78 14.03
C TYR A 189 16.68 4.30 13.29
N ILE A 190 17.33 5.15 12.49
CA ILE A 190 18.78 4.97 12.29
C ILE A 190 19.39 5.23 13.66
N ASP A 191 20.02 4.21 14.25
CA ASP A 191 20.70 4.31 15.53
C ASP A 191 21.49 5.61 15.58
N LYS A 192 21.31 6.40 16.65
CA LYS A 192 22.25 7.48 17.00
C LYS A 192 23.58 6.93 17.56
N ASN A 193 23.90 5.68 17.22
CA ASN A 193 25.07 4.94 17.63
C ASN A 193 25.69 4.27 16.39
N GLU A 194 26.18 5.11 15.47
CA GLU A 194 27.38 4.80 14.68
C GLU A 194 28.43 5.86 15.01
#